data_AF-A0AA39ZKS6-F1
#
_entry.id   AF-A0AA39ZKS6-F1
#
_cell.length_a   1.000
_cell.length_b   1.000
_cell.length_c   1.000
_cell.angle_alpha   90.00
_cell.angle_beta   90.00
_cell.angle_gamma   90.00
#
_symmetry.space_group_name_H-M   'P 1'
#
loop_
_entity.id
_entity.type
_entity.pdbx_description
1 polymer ?
#
loop_
_entity_poly.entity_id
_entity_poly.type
_entity_poly.pdbx_seq_one_letter_code
_entity_poly.pdbx_strand_id
1 'polypeptide(L)'
;MFDINWRGLLLPLAYLAVLTGTFVTFSTVYRRRKALQSANLAPWFGPHLQRNIYLSLLHMEPEEGSEKSPKIPDSIIRAALLRRAVEDINRIIQIRTAKAACSSLLQRGSVGDDLWQRFQRAEKEMEDELRDVVMEANALVPGWGQIIFQSANEIAANKVLRDRLDEIEAQADNEKEWWEKRRATIQTEFMKELDTESEKSNTRPSTSSADEPVLVDGPSTPQGGPRKRKGKK
;
A
#
# COMPACT_ATOMS: atom_id res chain seq x y z
N MET A 1 -7.87 -42.39 66.30
CA MET A 1 -7.30 -41.02 66.37
C MET A 1 -6.17 -40.96 65.36
N PHE A 2 -6.26 -40.10 64.35
CA PHE A 2 -5.18 -39.93 63.38
C PHE A 2 -4.20 -38.90 63.93
N ASP A 3 -3.02 -39.34 64.35
CA ASP A 3 -1.93 -38.42 64.70
C ASP A 3 -1.35 -37.84 63.41
N ILE A 4 -1.88 -36.69 63.00
CA ILE A 4 -1.42 -35.96 61.82
C ILE A 4 -0.07 -35.33 62.16
N ASN A 5 0.98 -35.77 61.47
CA ASN A 5 2.31 -35.18 61.56
C ASN A 5 2.38 -33.84 60.82
N TRP A 6 1.83 -32.80 61.45
CA TRP A 6 1.76 -31.44 60.90
C TRP A 6 3.11 -30.90 60.40
N ARG A 7 4.21 -31.23 61.08
CA ARG A 7 5.56 -30.81 60.67
C ARG A 7 6.04 -31.49 59.38
N GLY A 8 5.73 -32.78 59.20
CA GLY A 8 6.07 -33.55 58.00
C GLY A 8 5.24 -33.15 56.77
N LEU A 9 4.02 -32.64 56.99
CA LEU A 9 3.16 -32.12 55.93
C LEU A 9 3.47 -30.64 55.58
N LEU A 10 3.81 -29.82 56.57
CA LEU A 10 4.08 -28.40 56.39
C LEU A 10 5.35 -28.14 55.55
N LEU A 11 6.41 -28.92 55.76
CA LEU A 11 7.68 -28.76 55.03
C LEU A 11 7.55 -28.89 53.50
N PRO A 12 6.93 -29.95 52.93
CA PRO A 12 6.75 -30.06 51.49
C PRO A 12 5.75 -29.03 50.93
N LEU A 13 4.71 -28.66 51.70
CA LEU A 13 3.79 -27.59 51.30
C LEU A 13 4.47 -26.21 51.27
N ALA A 14 5.31 -25.90 52.25
CA ALA A 14 6.10 -24.68 52.28
C ALA A 14 7.09 -24.61 51.12
N TYR A 15 7.76 -25.73 50.79
CA TYR A 15 8.64 -25.82 49.63
C TYR A 15 7.89 -25.54 48.32
N LEU A 16 6.71 -26.16 48.13
CA LEU A 16 5.87 -25.91 46.96
C LEU A 16 5.35 -24.47 46.90
N ALA A 17 5.00 -23.87 48.04
CA ALA A 17 4.54 -22.49 48.10
C ALA A 17 5.65 -21.51 47.69
N VAL A 18 6.88 -21.72 48.19
CA VAL A 18 8.05 -20.91 47.80
C VAL A 18 8.38 -21.11 46.33
N LEU A 19 8.37 -22.34 45.82
CA LEU A 19 8.65 -22.64 44.41
C LEU A 19 7.59 -22.05 43.47
N THR A 20 6.32 -22.13 43.86
CA THR A 20 5.23 -21.49 43.10
C THR A 20 5.34 -19.98 43.15
N GLY A 21 5.67 -19.42 44.32
CA GLY A 21 5.89 -17.98 44.49
C GLY A 21 7.04 -17.45 43.63
N THR A 22 8.18 -18.14 43.60
CA THR A 22 9.32 -17.75 42.74
C THR A 22 8.99 -17.91 41.26
N PHE A 23 8.25 -18.95 40.86
CA PHE A 23 7.82 -19.12 39.47
C PHE A 23 6.84 -18.04 39.02
N VAL A 24 5.85 -17.69 39.84
CA VAL A 24 4.87 -16.63 39.54
C VAL A 24 5.54 -15.27 39.47
N THR A 25 6.42 -14.94 40.42
CA THR A 25 7.18 -13.68 40.40
C THR A 25 8.09 -13.59 39.18
N PHE A 26 8.81 -14.67 38.82
CA PHE A 26 9.60 -14.69 37.59
C PHE A 26 8.74 -14.54 36.33
N SER A 27 7.65 -15.30 36.21
CA SER A 27 6.75 -15.25 35.05
C SER A 27 6.13 -13.87 34.86
N THR A 28 5.67 -13.23 35.93
CA THR A 28 5.10 -11.88 35.88
C THR A 28 6.15 -10.84 35.53
N VAL A 29 7.34 -10.87 36.12
CA VAL A 29 8.43 -9.93 35.81
C VAL A 29 8.92 -10.12 34.37
N TYR A 30 9.11 -11.36 33.91
CA TYR A 30 9.54 -11.65 32.54
C TYR A 30 8.51 -11.19 31.52
N ARG A 31 7.23 -11.51 31.72
CA ARG A 31 6.14 -11.06 30.83
C ARG A 31 6.01 -9.53 30.83
N ARG A 32 6.15 -8.89 32.00
CA ARG A 32 6.14 -7.42 32.09
C ARG A 32 7.31 -6.79 31.34
N ARG A 33 8.53 -7.34 31.47
CA ARG A 33 9.70 -6.89 30.71
C ARG A 33 9.52 -7.08 29.20
N LYS A 34 9.04 -8.25 28.77
CA LYS A 34 8.76 -8.53 27.36
C LYS A 34 7.69 -7.59 26.79
N ALA A 35 6.63 -7.31 27.56
CA ALA A 35 5.60 -6.36 27.18
C ALA A 35 6.17 -4.94 27.02
N LEU A 36 6.99 -4.47 27.98
CA LEU A 36 7.65 -3.15 27.89
C LEU A 36 8.60 -3.04 26.70
N GLN A 37 9.39 -4.08 26.43
CA GLN A 37 10.27 -4.11 25.25
C GLN A 37 9.47 -3.99 23.96
N SER A 38 8.36 -4.73 23.87
CA SER A 38 7.48 -4.62 22.72
C SER A 38 6.81 -3.23 22.65
N ALA A 39 6.42 -2.63 23.77
CA ALA A 39 5.78 -1.31 23.80
C ALA A 39 6.71 -0.18 23.35
N ASN A 40 8.03 -0.31 23.57
CA ASN A 40 9.04 0.65 23.10
C ASN A 40 9.32 0.58 21.60
N LEU A 41 8.75 -0.38 20.88
CA LEU A 41 8.90 -0.45 19.44
C LEU A 41 8.17 0.70 18.78
N ALA A 42 8.85 1.39 17.86
CA ALA A 42 8.27 2.48 17.11
C ALA A 42 6.97 2.03 16.41
N PRO A 43 5.92 2.87 16.42
CA PRO A 43 4.67 2.57 15.72
C PRO A 43 4.92 2.40 14.23
N TRP A 44 4.15 1.52 13.59
CA TRP A 44 4.30 1.21 12.17
C TRP A 44 3.88 2.40 11.29
N PHE A 45 2.78 3.07 11.67
CA PHE A 45 2.32 4.30 11.03
C PHE A 45 2.70 5.51 11.87
N GLY A 46 2.91 6.63 11.18
CA GLY A 46 3.02 7.93 11.84
C GLY A 46 1.69 8.38 12.49
N PRO A 47 1.69 9.56 13.15
CA PRO A 47 0.50 10.10 13.78
C PRO A 47 -0.64 10.24 12.78
N HIS A 48 -1.87 9.96 13.23
CA HIS A 48 -3.05 9.99 12.37
C HIS A 48 -3.62 11.41 12.26
N LEU A 49 -3.28 12.10 11.17
CA LEU A 49 -3.68 13.50 10.95
C LEU A 49 -5.20 13.70 10.93
N GLN A 50 -5.92 12.92 10.13
CA GLN A 50 -7.36 13.08 9.92
C GLN A 50 -8.16 12.75 11.19
N ARG A 51 -7.73 11.73 11.95
CA ARG A 51 -8.24 11.44 13.30
C ARG A 51 -8.01 12.61 14.25
N ASN A 52 -6.81 13.17 14.27
CA ASN A 52 -6.50 14.32 15.12
C ASN A 52 -7.36 15.53 14.74
N ILE A 53 -7.52 15.83 13.46
CA ILE A 53 -8.42 16.91 12.98
C ILE A 53 -9.85 16.65 13.46
N TYR A 54 -10.37 15.44 13.28
CA TYR A 54 -11.72 15.09 13.72
C TYR A 54 -11.91 15.25 15.24
N LEU A 55 -10.96 14.76 16.04
CA LEU A 55 -11.00 14.90 17.50
C LEU A 55 -10.82 16.35 17.94
N SER A 56 -9.99 17.13 17.27
CA SER A 56 -9.84 18.56 17.52
C SER A 56 -11.13 19.32 17.19
N LEU A 57 -11.84 18.95 16.11
CA LEU A 57 -13.14 19.52 15.79
C LEU A 57 -14.20 19.16 16.85
N LEU A 58 -14.13 17.96 17.43
CA LEU A 58 -15.06 17.55 18.49
C LEU A 58 -14.79 18.27 19.82
N HIS A 59 -13.52 18.51 20.15
CA HIS A 59 -13.07 19.15 21.39
C HIS A 59 -12.63 20.59 21.18
N MET A 60 -13.25 21.31 20.24
CA MET A 60 -12.87 22.69 19.93
C MET A 60 -13.05 23.56 21.19
N GLU A 61 -11.94 24.10 21.69
CA GLU A 61 -11.96 25.01 22.83
C GLU A 61 -12.61 26.34 22.44
N PRO A 62 -13.33 27.01 23.36
CA PRO A 62 -13.81 28.37 23.12
C PRO A 62 -12.63 29.30 22.78
N GLU A 63 -12.75 30.11 21.71
CA GLU A 63 -11.73 31.11 21.41
C GLU A 63 -11.63 32.12 22.56
N GLU A 64 -10.39 32.56 22.86
CA GLU A 64 -10.06 33.51 23.92
C GLU A 64 -10.99 34.74 23.85
N GLY A 65 -11.97 34.80 24.75
CA GLY A 65 -12.95 35.89 24.83
C GLY A 65 -14.42 35.50 24.60
N SER A 66 -14.71 34.25 24.23
CA SER A 66 -16.08 33.75 24.08
C SER A 66 -16.37 32.59 25.04
N GLU A 67 -17.36 32.69 25.94
CA GLU A 67 -17.66 31.61 26.90
C GLU A 67 -18.26 30.33 26.26
N LYS A 68 -18.57 30.36 24.96
CA LYS A 68 -19.26 29.26 24.27
C LYS A 68 -18.39 28.75 23.14
N SER A 69 -18.11 27.44 23.16
CA SER A 69 -17.47 26.76 22.04
C SER A 69 -18.23 27.05 20.73
N PRO A 70 -17.52 27.37 19.63
CA PRO A 70 -18.16 27.60 18.35
C PRO A 70 -18.92 26.34 17.91
N LYS A 71 -20.22 26.48 17.61
CA LYS A 71 -21.06 25.34 17.23
C LYS A 71 -20.74 24.92 15.79
N ILE A 72 -19.86 23.93 15.64
CA ILE A 72 -19.51 23.36 14.35
C ILE A 72 -20.73 22.61 13.79
N PRO A 73 -21.10 22.81 12.51
CA PRO A 73 -22.19 22.08 11.90
C PRO A 73 -21.86 20.60 11.74
N ASP A 74 -22.84 19.73 12.01
CA ASP A 74 -22.67 18.27 11.95
C ASP A 74 -22.26 17.77 10.56
N SER A 75 -22.52 18.53 9.49
CA SER A 75 -22.06 18.21 8.14
C SER A 75 -20.54 18.18 8.04
N ILE A 76 -19.84 19.08 8.73
CA ILE A 76 -18.38 19.13 8.76
C ILE A 76 -17.83 17.97 9.58
N ILE A 77 -18.46 17.64 10.71
CA ILE A 77 -18.06 16.50 11.56
C ILE A 77 -18.19 15.18 10.78
N ARG A 78 -19.32 14.99 10.06
CA ARG A 78 -19.52 13.83 9.19
C ARG A 78 -18.50 13.77 8.06
N ALA A 79 -18.19 14.91 7.42
CA ALA A 79 -17.16 14.96 6.38
C ALA A 79 -15.77 14.63 6.93
N ALA A 80 -15.43 15.13 8.12
CA ALA A 80 -14.16 14.83 8.78
C ALA A 80 -14.04 13.35 9.16
N LEU A 81 -15.12 12.73 9.68
CA LEU A 81 -15.15 11.28 9.94
C LEU A 81 -14.99 10.47 8.65
N LEU A 82 -15.61 10.88 7.56
CA LEU A 82 -15.44 10.22 6.26
C LEU A 82 -13.99 10.33 5.77
N ARG A 83 -13.32 11.47 5.97
CA ARG A 83 -11.89 11.64 5.63
C ARG A 83 -10.98 10.79 6.50
N ARG A 84 -11.31 10.60 7.79
CA ARG A 84 -10.63 9.64 8.68
C ARG A 84 -10.80 8.22 8.14
N ALA A 85 -12.03 7.79 7.85
CA ALA A 85 -12.31 6.47 7.30
C ALA A 85 -11.56 6.18 5.98
N VAL A 86 -11.41 7.17 5.09
CA VAL A 86 -10.64 7.04 3.84
C VAL A 86 -9.15 6.78 4.13
N GLU A 87 -8.57 7.49 5.10
CA GLU A 87 -7.19 7.26 5.51
C GLU A 87 -7.02 5.86 6.14
N ASP A 88 -7.96 5.42 6.97
CA ASP A 88 -7.95 4.08 7.55
C ASP A 88 -8.00 2.99 6.47
N ILE A 89 -8.79 3.19 5.41
CA ILE A 89 -8.82 2.30 4.24
C ILE A 89 -7.44 2.22 3.56
N ASN A 90 -6.78 3.36 3.34
CA ASN A 90 -5.45 3.38 2.75
C ASN A 90 -4.45 2.61 3.63
N ARG A 91 -4.49 2.83 4.95
CA ARG A 91 -3.62 2.16 5.91
C ARG A 91 -3.88 0.66 5.97
N ILE A 92 -5.13 0.20 6.04
CA ILE A 92 -5.43 -1.26 6.09
C ILE A 92 -5.05 -1.96 4.78
N ILE A 93 -5.23 -1.31 3.62
CA ILE A 93 -4.75 -1.86 2.33
C ILE A 93 -3.22 -1.98 2.35
N GLN A 94 -2.52 -0.97 2.88
CA GLN A 94 -1.07 -1.01 3.03
C GLN A 94 -0.61 -2.13 3.97
N ILE A 95 -1.29 -2.32 5.12
CA ILE A 95 -1.04 -3.45 6.03
C ILE A 95 -1.23 -4.75 5.26
N ARG A 96 -2.40 -5.00 4.66
CA ARG A 96 -2.70 -6.26 3.97
C ARG A 96 -1.67 -6.60 2.88
N THR A 97 -1.25 -5.61 2.11
CA THR A 97 -0.23 -5.77 1.07
C THR A 97 1.13 -6.10 1.68
N ALA A 98 1.54 -5.38 2.72
CA ALA A 98 2.79 -5.63 3.43
C ALA A 98 2.81 -7.00 4.15
N LYS A 99 1.68 -7.47 4.70
CA LYS A 99 1.57 -8.78 5.38
C LYS A 99 2.03 -9.92 4.48
N ALA A 100 1.52 -9.94 3.25
CA ALA A 100 1.85 -10.98 2.27
C ALA A 100 3.35 -10.97 1.94
N ALA A 101 3.92 -9.78 1.71
CA ALA A 101 5.35 -9.63 1.41
C ALA A 101 6.24 -10.01 2.61
N CYS A 102 5.93 -9.50 3.80
CA CYS A 102 6.69 -9.73 5.03
C CYS A 102 6.65 -11.19 5.47
N SER A 103 5.52 -11.89 5.32
CA SER A 103 5.43 -13.32 5.66
C SER A 103 6.39 -14.16 4.83
N SER A 104 6.57 -13.83 3.54
CA SER A 104 7.53 -14.53 2.69
C SER A 104 8.98 -14.22 3.07
N LEU A 105 9.28 -12.96 3.40
CA LEU A 105 10.61 -12.53 3.84
C LEU A 105 11.00 -13.14 5.21
N LEU A 106 10.03 -13.30 6.12
CA LEU A 106 10.26 -13.92 7.43
C LEU A 106 10.65 -15.39 7.29
N GLN A 107 9.99 -16.14 6.41
CA GLN A 107 10.35 -17.55 6.13
C GLN A 107 11.76 -17.69 5.55
N ARG A 108 12.26 -16.66 4.86
CA ARG A 108 13.62 -16.60 4.31
C ARG A 108 14.67 -16.16 5.35
N GLY A 109 14.25 -15.76 6.55
CA GLY A 109 15.12 -15.26 7.61
C GLY A 109 15.74 -13.88 7.31
N SER A 110 15.28 -13.18 6.27
CA SER A 110 15.81 -11.86 5.88
C SER A 110 15.19 -10.69 6.64
N VAL A 111 14.19 -10.97 7.49
CA VAL A 111 13.46 -10.00 8.32
C VAL A 111 13.45 -10.50 9.77
N GLY A 112 13.67 -9.60 10.72
CA GLY A 112 13.64 -9.92 12.15
C GLY A 112 12.23 -10.16 12.70
N ASP A 113 12.13 -11.00 13.73
CA ASP A 113 10.87 -11.28 14.45
C ASP A 113 10.24 -10.00 15.06
N ASP A 114 11.09 -9.04 15.44
CA ASP A 114 10.64 -7.73 15.94
C ASP A 114 9.76 -6.98 14.93
N LEU A 115 10.12 -6.98 13.64
CA LEU A 115 9.34 -6.34 12.60
C LEU A 115 7.97 -7.02 12.45
N TRP A 116 7.95 -8.35 12.53
CA TRP A 116 6.72 -9.12 12.47
C TRP A 116 5.79 -8.81 13.64
N GLN A 117 6.34 -8.68 14.86
CA GLN A 117 5.57 -8.29 16.04
C GLN A 117 4.99 -6.86 15.92
N ARG A 118 5.78 -5.89 15.41
CA ARG A 118 5.29 -4.53 15.11
C ARG A 118 4.14 -4.55 14.12
N PHE A 119 4.27 -5.36 13.08
CA PHE A 119 3.28 -5.50 12.04
C PHE A 119 1.95 -6.08 12.58
N GLN A 120 2.01 -7.15 13.39
CA GLN A 120 0.82 -7.72 14.04
C GLN A 120 0.16 -6.74 15.01
N ARG A 121 0.93 -5.90 15.69
CA ARG A 121 0.37 -4.83 16.52
C ARG A 121 -0.37 -3.80 15.68
N ALA A 122 0.26 -3.32 14.61
CA ALA A 122 -0.34 -2.33 13.71
C ALA A 122 -1.63 -2.84 13.08
N GLU A 123 -1.70 -4.13 12.74
CA GLU A 123 -2.94 -4.78 12.26
C GLU A 123 -4.06 -4.70 13.31
N LYS A 124 -3.77 -5.06 14.57
CA LYS A 124 -4.76 -4.97 15.65
C LYS A 124 -5.20 -3.54 15.94
N GLU A 125 -4.25 -2.61 16.02
CA GLU A 125 -4.53 -1.20 16.24
C GLU A 125 -5.41 -0.61 15.13
N MET A 126 -5.16 -1.00 13.87
CA MET A 126 -6.01 -0.62 12.75
C MET A 126 -7.39 -1.26 12.82
N GLU A 127 -7.51 -2.54 13.19
CA GLU A 127 -8.83 -3.17 13.37
C GLU A 127 -9.66 -2.49 14.46
N ASP A 128 -9.03 -2.09 15.56
CA ASP A 128 -9.70 -1.38 16.65
C ASP A 128 -10.12 0.03 16.21
N GLU A 129 -9.25 0.76 15.51
CA GLU A 129 -9.59 2.06 14.92
C GLU A 129 -10.78 1.95 13.93
N LEU A 130 -10.81 0.91 13.09
CA LEU A 130 -11.94 0.66 12.17
C LEU A 130 -13.24 0.40 12.95
N ARG A 131 -13.19 -0.35 14.07
CA ARG A 131 -14.35 -0.60 14.92
C ARG A 131 -14.85 0.69 15.57
N ASP A 132 -13.93 1.52 16.06
CA ASP A 132 -14.25 2.81 16.66
C ASP A 132 -14.94 3.74 15.65
N VAL A 133 -14.42 3.82 14.41
CA VAL A 133 -15.04 4.62 13.34
C VAL A 133 -16.46 4.13 13.00
N VAL A 134 -16.72 2.83 13.01
CA VAL A 134 -18.07 2.27 12.80
C VAL A 134 -19.02 2.67 13.93
N MET A 135 -18.55 2.59 15.18
CA MET A 135 -19.34 2.97 16.34
C MET A 135 -19.64 4.47 16.33
N GLU A 136 -18.65 5.31 16.04
CA GLU A 136 -18.83 6.77 15.91
C GLU A 136 -19.77 7.13 14.76
N ALA A 137 -19.64 6.47 13.60
CA ALA A 137 -20.53 6.68 12.47
C ALA A 137 -21.98 6.34 12.84
N ASN A 138 -22.22 5.23 13.53
CA ASN A 138 -23.55 4.86 14.01
C ASN A 138 -24.08 5.83 15.09
N ALA A 139 -23.21 6.42 15.90
CA ALA A 139 -23.59 7.42 16.88
C ALA A 139 -24.03 8.74 16.21
N LEU A 140 -23.39 9.12 15.11
CA LEU A 140 -23.77 10.31 14.33
C LEU A 140 -25.04 10.07 13.49
N VAL A 141 -25.14 8.92 12.82
CA VAL A 141 -26.29 8.55 12.00
C VAL A 141 -26.53 7.04 12.15
N PRO A 142 -27.69 6.61 12.69
CA PRO A 142 -27.99 5.18 12.87
C PRO A 142 -27.87 4.40 11.56
N GLY A 143 -27.11 3.31 11.56
CA GLY A 143 -26.88 2.45 10.38
C GLY A 143 -25.78 2.92 9.44
N TRP A 144 -25.22 4.13 9.63
CA TRP A 144 -24.17 4.66 8.75
C TRP A 144 -22.87 3.87 8.82
N GLY A 145 -22.57 3.26 9.98
CA GLY A 145 -21.38 2.44 10.16
C GLY A 145 -21.29 1.23 9.21
N GLN A 146 -22.41 0.76 8.66
CA GLN A 146 -22.41 -0.33 7.67
C GLN A 146 -21.91 0.10 6.29
N ILE A 147 -22.15 1.36 5.91
CA ILE A 147 -21.89 1.88 4.56
C ILE A 147 -20.69 2.83 4.50
N ILE A 148 -20.26 3.41 5.63
CA ILE A 148 -19.18 4.41 5.66
C ILE A 148 -17.90 3.90 4.99
N PHE A 149 -17.49 2.66 5.24
CA PHE A 149 -16.31 2.08 4.62
C PHE A 149 -16.49 1.67 3.17
N GLN A 150 -17.72 1.39 2.73
CA GLN A 150 -18.00 1.19 1.30
C GLN A 150 -17.76 2.50 0.56
N SER A 151 -18.33 3.61 1.04
CA SER A 151 -18.09 4.94 0.47
C SER A 151 -16.62 5.35 0.56
N ALA A 152 -15.96 5.11 1.69
CA ALA A 152 -14.55 5.44 1.87
C ALA A 152 -13.64 4.67 0.89
N ASN A 153 -13.94 3.39 0.64
CA ASN A 153 -13.21 2.58 -0.34
C ASN A 153 -13.35 3.12 -1.76
N GLU A 154 -14.57 3.49 -2.17
CA GLU A 154 -14.79 4.08 -3.49
C GLU A 154 -14.10 5.44 -3.64
N ILE A 155 -14.09 6.27 -2.59
CA ILE A 155 -13.37 7.56 -2.60
C ILE A 155 -11.86 7.33 -2.73
N ALA A 156 -11.30 6.37 -1.98
CA ALA A 156 -9.87 6.03 -2.06
C ALA A 156 -9.50 5.52 -3.46
N ALA A 157 -10.28 4.60 -4.02
CA ALA A 157 -10.07 4.07 -5.36
C ALA A 157 -10.19 5.14 -6.45
N ASN A 158 -11.22 6.01 -6.34
CA ASN A 158 -11.40 7.11 -7.28
C ASN A 158 -10.23 8.09 -7.23
N LYS A 159 -9.76 8.44 -6.03
CA LYS A 159 -8.61 9.33 -5.86
C LYS A 159 -7.37 8.75 -6.55
N VAL A 160 -7.06 7.47 -6.30
CA VAL A 160 -5.90 6.81 -6.95
C VAL A 160 -6.05 6.83 -8.48
N LEU A 161 -7.25 6.57 -9.00
CA LEU A 161 -7.49 6.64 -10.45
C LEU A 161 -7.28 8.04 -11.01
N ARG A 162 -7.78 9.08 -10.34
CA ARG A 162 -7.60 10.48 -10.75
C ARG A 162 -6.14 10.88 -10.72
N ASP A 163 -5.45 10.59 -9.63
CA ASP A 163 -4.02 10.88 -9.49
C ASP A 163 -3.21 10.24 -10.64
N ARG A 164 -3.56 9.00 -11.06
CA ARG A 164 -2.92 8.34 -12.21
C ARG A 164 -3.24 8.97 -13.56
N LEU A 165 -4.48 9.43 -13.76
CA LEU A 165 -4.85 10.13 -14.99
C LEU A 165 -4.13 11.47 -15.07
N ASP A 166 -4.06 12.21 -13.97
CA ASP A 166 -3.35 13.48 -13.89
C ASP A 166 -1.84 13.30 -14.17
N GLU A 167 -1.21 12.23 -13.65
CA GLU A 167 0.17 11.85 -13.97
C GLU A 167 0.39 11.61 -15.47
N ILE A 168 -0.54 10.90 -16.13
CA ILE A 168 -0.46 10.59 -17.57
C ILE A 168 -0.69 11.86 -18.40
N GLU A 169 -1.66 12.69 -18.04
CA GLU A 169 -1.95 13.95 -18.72
C GLU A 169 -0.75 14.91 -18.62
N ALA A 170 -0.09 14.98 -17.46
CA ALA A 170 1.12 15.78 -17.27
C ALA A 170 2.31 15.30 -18.13
N GLN A 171 2.36 14.02 -18.49
CA GLN A 171 3.40 13.46 -19.35
C GLN A 171 3.17 13.78 -20.85
N ALA A 172 1.93 14.04 -21.26
CA ALA A 172 1.55 14.22 -22.66
C ALA A 172 2.28 15.39 -23.35
N ASP A 173 2.48 16.51 -22.65
CA ASP A 173 3.18 17.67 -23.23
C ASP A 173 4.66 17.37 -23.48
N ASN A 174 5.32 16.71 -22.53
CA ASN A 174 6.72 16.28 -22.66
C ASN A 174 6.88 15.28 -23.81
N GLU A 175 5.97 14.32 -23.94
CA GLU A 175 5.97 13.35 -25.03
C GLU A 175 5.73 14.02 -26.39
N LYS A 176 4.86 15.02 -26.44
CA LYS A 176 4.61 15.80 -27.66
C LYS A 176 5.85 16.57 -28.10
N GLU A 177 6.54 17.24 -27.17
CA GLU A 177 7.79 17.93 -27.49
C GLU A 177 8.89 16.97 -27.96
N TRP A 178 9.01 15.82 -27.29
CA TRP A 178 9.94 14.77 -27.70
C TRP A 178 9.62 14.23 -29.09
N TRP A 179 8.34 14.02 -29.38
CA TRP A 179 7.87 13.50 -30.65
C TRP A 179 8.10 14.49 -31.81
N GLU A 180 7.86 15.79 -31.62
CA GLU A 180 8.13 16.79 -32.65
C GLU A 180 9.64 16.89 -32.96
N LYS A 181 10.50 16.83 -31.94
CA LYS A 181 11.96 16.75 -32.14
C LYS A 181 12.34 15.51 -32.94
N ARG A 182 11.78 14.35 -32.58
CA ARG A 182 12.05 13.09 -33.28
C ARG A 182 11.55 13.12 -34.73
N ARG A 183 10.36 13.67 -34.97
CA ARG A 183 9.77 13.83 -36.31
C ARG A 183 10.63 14.75 -37.19
N ALA A 184 11.13 15.86 -36.65
CA ALA A 184 12.03 16.75 -37.38
C ALA A 184 13.31 16.02 -37.80
N THR A 185 13.94 15.25 -36.90
CA THR A 185 15.12 14.44 -37.26
C THR A 185 14.81 13.44 -38.38
N ILE A 186 13.69 12.73 -38.30
CA ILE A 186 13.28 11.76 -39.34
C ILE A 186 13.08 12.45 -40.70
N GLN A 187 12.43 13.63 -40.72
CA GLN A 187 12.25 14.41 -41.95
C GLN A 187 13.58 14.84 -42.55
N THR A 188 14.54 15.25 -41.71
CA THR A 188 15.89 15.63 -42.19
C THR A 188 16.68 14.44 -42.74
N GLU A 189 16.60 13.26 -42.10
CA GLU A 189 17.26 12.05 -42.59
C GLU A 189 16.66 11.58 -43.92
N PHE A 190 15.33 11.62 -44.06
CA PHE A 190 14.65 11.23 -45.30
C PHE A 190 14.99 12.16 -46.49
N MET A 191 14.99 13.48 -46.29
CA MET A 191 15.41 14.42 -47.34
C MET A 191 16.87 14.18 -47.76
N LYS A 192 17.76 13.92 -46.79
CA LYS A 192 19.15 13.58 -47.07
C LYS A 192 19.26 12.29 -47.89
N GLU A 193 18.47 11.26 -47.60
CA GLU A 193 18.46 10.02 -48.39
C GLU A 193 18.01 10.27 -49.83
N LEU A 194 16.94 11.03 -50.06
CA LEU A 194 16.48 11.42 -51.41
C LEU A 194 17.52 12.23 -52.18
N ASP A 195 18.21 13.16 -51.53
CA ASP A 195 19.30 13.91 -52.16
C ASP A 195 20.46 12.98 -52.54
N THR A 196 20.84 12.04 -51.67
CA THR A 196 21.88 11.06 -52.03
C THR A 196 21.47 10.05 -53.11
N GLU A 197 20.18 9.70 -53.21
CA GLU A 197 19.67 8.87 -54.30
C GLU A 197 19.59 9.64 -55.62
N SER A 198 19.17 10.91 -55.59
CA SER A 198 19.13 11.75 -56.78
C SER A 198 20.55 12.03 -57.32
N GLU A 199 21.54 12.26 -56.45
CA GLU A 199 22.95 12.35 -56.83
C GLU A 199 23.49 11.04 -57.45
N LYS A 200 23.13 9.87 -56.90
CA LYS A 200 23.48 8.54 -57.46
C LYS A 200 22.77 8.24 -58.78
N SER A 201 21.56 8.77 -58.99
CA SER A 201 20.81 8.62 -60.25
C SER A 201 21.41 9.48 -61.37
N ASN A 202 21.98 10.64 -61.05
CA ASN A 202 22.64 11.53 -62.00
C ASN A 202 24.03 11.02 -62.46
N THR A 203 24.56 9.95 -61.87
CA THR A 203 25.85 9.34 -62.24
C THR A 203 25.74 7.99 -62.97
N ARG A 204 24.53 7.52 -63.33
CA ARG A 204 24.37 6.32 -64.18
C ARG A 204 24.12 6.71 -65.64
N PRO A 205 24.94 6.26 -66.61
CA PRO A 205 24.66 6.49 -68.02
C PRO A 205 23.50 5.62 -68.48
N SER A 206 22.71 6.16 -69.40
CA SER A 206 21.61 5.50 -70.09
C SER A 206 22.10 4.33 -70.94
N THR A 207 21.64 3.12 -70.65
CA THR A 207 21.60 2.01 -71.63
C THR A 207 20.20 1.42 -71.65
N SER A 208 19.49 1.73 -72.73
CA SER A 208 18.26 1.06 -73.16
C SER A 208 18.53 -0.41 -73.50
N SER A 209 17.65 -1.33 -73.09
CA SER A 209 17.00 -2.30 -73.99
C SER A 209 16.09 -3.30 -73.26
N ALA A 210 14.88 -3.43 -73.83
CA ALA A 210 14.05 -4.61 -74.04
C ALA A 210 13.29 -5.27 -72.87
N ASP A 211 12.02 -5.53 -73.16
CA ASP A 211 11.00 -6.26 -72.41
C ASP A 211 11.44 -7.66 -71.93
N GLU A 212 11.09 -8.02 -70.69
CA GLU A 212 10.88 -9.42 -70.30
C GLU A 212 9.85 -9.48 -69.13
N PRO A 213 8.73 -10.22 -69.25
CA PRO A 213 7.70 -10.27 -68.22
C PRO A 213 8.05 -11.34 -67.18
N VAL A 214 8.14 -10.96 -65.90
CA VAL A 214 8.29 -11.91 -64.79
C VAL A 214 7.08 -11.85 -63.86
N LEU A 215 6.54 -13.05 -63.63
CA LEU A 215 5.30 -13.43 -62.95
C LEU A 215 5.01 -12.68 -61.63
N VAL A 216 3.73 -12.36 -61.47
CA VAL A 216 3.08 -12.09 -60.18
C VAL A 216 2.99 -13.41 -59.41
N ASP A 217 3.55 -13.44 -58.19
CA ASP A 217 3.13 -14.38 -57.15
C ASP A 217 2.64 -13.58 -55.93
N GLY A 218 1.49 -13.99 -55.40
CA GLY A 218 0.69 -13.23 -54.45
C GLY A 218 1.25 -13.17 -53.01
N PRO A 219 0.60 -12.41 -52.12
CA PRO A 219 1.10 -12.14 -50.78
C PRO A 219 0.86 -13.33 -49.84
N SER A 220 1.92 -13.95 -49.34
CA SER A 220 1.88 -14.77 -48.12
C SER A 220 2.44 -14.00 -46.93
N THR A 221 1.53 -13.58 -46.07
CA THR A 221 1.65 -13.00 -44.72
C THR A 221 2.83 -13.54 -43.88
N PRO A 222 3.55 -12.70 -43.11
CA PRO A 222 4.56 -13.17 -42.17
C PRO A 222 3.88 -13.61 -40.86
N GLN A 223 3.78 -14.91 -40.62
CA GLN A 223 3.44 -15.45 -39.31
C GLN A 223 4.73 -15.88 -38.58
N GLY A 224 5.05 -15.15 -37.51
CA GLY A 224 6.18 -15.44 -36.64
C GLY A 224 6.06 -16.81 -35.97
N GLY A 225 7.14 -17.59 -36.01
CA GLY A 225 7.24 -18.87 -35.31
C GLY A 225 7.65 -18.69 -33.84
N PRO A 226 7.03 -19.41 -32.88
CA PRO A 226 7.56 -19.56 -31.54
C PRO A 226 8.50 -20.79 -31.44
N ARG A 227 9.66 -20.58 -30.82
CA ARG A 227 10.64 -21.61 -30.42
C ARG A 227 9.99 -22.60 -29.46
N LYS A 228 10.04 -23.90 -29.78
CA LYS A 228 9.78 -25.00 -28.84
C LYS A 228 11.04 -25.88 -28.74
N ARG A 229 11.80 -25.72 -27.65
CA ARG A 229 12.81 -26.72 -27.23
C ARG A 229 12.06 -27.91 -26.62
N LYS A 230 12.23 -29.10 -27.20
CA LYS A 230 11.97 -30.37 -26.51
C LYS A 230 12.91 -31.43 -27.09
N GLY A 231 14.07 -31.59 -26.45
CA GLY A 231 14.95 -32.74 -26.64
C GLY A 231 14.79 -33.67 -25.44
N LYS A 232 14.47 -34.94 -25.72
CA LYS A 232 14.37 -36.03 -24.76
C LYS A 232 15.41 -37.07 -25.20
N LYS A 233 16.36 -37.38 -24.31
CA LYS A 233 17.00 -38.69 -24.13
C LYS A 233 17.76 -38.63 -22.82
#